data_AF-A0A661ID54-F1
#
_entry.id   AF-A0A661ID54-F1
#
_cell.length_a   1.000
_cell.length_b   1.000
_cell.length_c   1.000
_cell.angle_alpha   90.00
_cell.angle_beta   90.00
_cell.angle_gamma   90.00
#
_symmetry.space_group_name_H-M   'P 1'
#
loop_
_entity.id
_entity.type
_entity.pdbx_description
1 polymer ?
#
loop_
_entity_poly.entity_id
_entity_poly.type
_entity_poly.pdbx_seq_one_letter_code
_entity_poly.pdbx_strand_id
1 'polypeptide(L)'
;MPYELLISLRYLKAKRKQTFISIITLISILGVTLGVMALIVVLAVMSGFEYELRSKILGANAHILVYRYGGEVKGYRSLAEEIQGVEGVTSASPFIFTQVM
;
A
#
# COMPACT_ATOMS: atom_id res chain seq x y z
N MET A 1 25.02 14.90 -22.92
CA MET A 1 24.00 15.88 -22.47
C MET A 1 23.50 16.60 -23.70
N PRO A 2 22.21 16.56 -24.04
CA PRO A 2 21.68 17.37 -25.13
C PRO A 2 21.96 18.84 -24.83
N TYR A 3 22.36 19.58 -25.85
CA TYR A 3 22.81 20.97 -25.74
C TYR A 3 21.76 21.89 -25.09
N GLU A 4 20.48 21.58 -25.34
CA GLU A 4 19.30 22.28 -24.80
C GLU A 4 19.21 22.20 -23.27
N LEU A 5 19.50 21.04 -22.66
CA LEU A 5 19.50 20.87 -21.21
C LEU A 5 20.62 21.69 -20.55
N LEU A 6 21.79 21.74 -21.20
CA LEU A 6 22.97 22.47 -20.70
C LEU A 6 22.70 23.98 -20.68
N ILE A 7 22.04 24.51 -21.71
CA ILE A 7 21.58 25.90 -21.75
C ILE A 7 20.50 26.14 -20.69
N SER A 8 19.49 25.28 -20.60
CA SER A 8 18.36 25.43 -19.68
C SER A 8 18.81 25.45 -18.20
N LEU A 9 19.67 24.50 -17.80
CA LEU A 9 20.25 24.46 -16.45
C LEU A 9 21.12 25.69 -16.15
N ARG A 10 21.89 26.17 -17.13
CA ARG A 10 22.68 27.39 -16.97
C ARG A 10 21.78 28.62 -16.78
N TYR A 11 20.65 28.70 -17.48
CA TYR A 11 19.67 29.78 -17.28
C TYR A 11 18.94 29.68 -15.93
N LEU A 12 18.63 28.46 -15.46
CA LEU A 12 18.04 28.22 -14.14
C LEU A 12 18.98 28.60 -12.99
N LYS A 13 20.28 28.32 -13.15
CA LYS A 13 21.31 28.53 -12.11
C LYS A 13 22.01 29.89 -12.20
N ALA A 14 21.86 30.61 -13.31
CA ALA A 14 22.54 31.89 -13.53
C ALA A 14 22.03 32.96 -12.55
N LYS A 15 22.87 33.31 -11.57
CA LYS A 15 22.78 34.57 -10.81
C LYS A 15 22.91 35.75 -11.76
N ARG A 16 21.84 36.14 -12.44
CA ARG A 16 21.85 37.42 -13.18
C ARG A 16 22.06 38.56 -12.19
N LYS A 17 22.67 39.65 -12.66
CA LYS A 17 22.83 40.92 -11.94
C LYS A 17 21.52 41.55 -11.40
N GLN A 18 20.36 40.91 -11.65
CA GLN A 18 19.05 41.29 -11.13
C GLN A 18 18.58 40.25 -10.11
N THR A 19 18.86 40.51 -8.83
CA THR A 19 18.45 39.70 -7.68
C THR A 19 16.95 39.38 -7.69
N PHE A 20 16.12 40.29 -8.21
CA PHE A 20 14.66 40.15 -8.29
C PHE A 20 14.20 38.90 -9.08
N ILE A 21 14.82 38.62 -10.23
CA ILE A 21 14.45 37.47 -11.07
C ILE A 21 14.79 36.16 -10.36
N SER A 22 15.95 36.10 -9.68
CA SER A 22 16.39 34.90 -8.97
C SER A 22 15.47 34.55 -7.78
N ILE A 23 14.87 35.54 -7.12
CA ILE A 23 13.93 35.34 -6.01
C ILE A 23 12.63 34.74 -6.52
N ILE A 24 12.07 35.27 -7.62
CA ILE A 24 10.81 34.77 -8.19
C ILE A 24 10.98 33.30 -8.60
N THR A 25 12.06 32.95 -9.29
CA THR A 25 12.33 31.56 -9.69
C THR A 25 12.41 30.62 -8.47
N LEU A 26 13.05 31.04 -7.39
CA LEU A 26 13.13 30.25 -6.16
C LEU A 26 11.75 30.03 -5.53
N ILE A 27 10.94 31.10 -5.40
CA ILE A 27 9.60 31.02 -4.83
C ILE A 27 8.70 30.11 -5.69
N SER A 28 8.77 30.24 -7.02
CA SER A 28 8.00 29.39 -7.94
C SER A 28 8.36 27.91 -7.81
N ILE A 29 9.66 27.58 -7.76
CA ILE A 29 10.11 26.19 -7.59
C ILE A 29 9.64 25.63 -6.24
N LEU A 30 9.78 26.41 -5.16
CA LEU A 30 9.34 25.99 -3.83
C LEU A 30 7.82 25.80 -3.78
N GLY A 31 7.04 26.70 -4.38
CA GLY A 31 5.59 26.60 -4.44
C GLY A 31 5.10 25.34 -5.16
N VAL A 32 5.66 25.05 -6.33
CA VAL A 32 5.32 23.82 -7.08
C VAL A 32 5.75 22.57 -6.31
N THR A 33 6.96 22.60 -5.73
CA THR A 33 7.47 21.46 -4.95
C THR A 33 6.57 21.16 -3.76
N LEU A 34 6.20 22.18 -2.98
CA LEU A 34 5.31 22.04 -1.83
C LEU A 34 3.90 21.56 -2.24
N GLY A 35 3.34 22.11 -3.32
CA GLY A 35 2.02 21.71 -3.81
C GLY A 35 1.97 20.24 -4.26
N VAL A 36 2.95 19.83 -5.07
CA VAL A 36 3.06 18.44 -5.54
C VAL A 36 3.35 17.50 -4.37
N MET A 37 4.24 17.88 -3.44
CA MET A 37 4.55 17.09 -2.26
C MET A 37 3.30 16.86 -1.39
N ALA A 38 2.50 17.91 -1.14
CA ALA A 38 1.26 17.78 -0.37
C ALA A 38 0.29 16.80 -1.03
N LEU A 39 0.12 16.88 -2.35
CA LEU A 39 -0.74 15.95 -3.09
C LEU A 39 -0.26 14.50 -2.99
N ILE A 40 1.06 14.27 -3.17
CA ILE A 40 1.66 12.94 -3.04
C ILE A 40 1.45 12.37 -1.64
N VAL A 41 1.69 13.17 -0.59
CA VAL A 41 1.53 12.73 0.80
C VAL A 41 0.08 12.34 1.09
N VAL A 42 -0.88 13.16 0.66
CA VAL A 42 -2.31 12.87 0.86
C VAL A 42 -2.70 11.55 0.19
N LEU A 43 -2.30 11.35 -1.07
CA LEU A 43 -2.56 10.11 -1.79
C LEU A 43 -1.91 8.91 -1.09
N ALA A 44 -0.65 9.03 -0.68
CA ALA A 44 0.07 7.96 0.02
C ALA A 44 -0.65 7.56 1.33
N VAL A 45 -1.13 8.55 2.10
CA VAL A 45 -1.87 8.29 3.35
C VAL A 45 -3.20 7.61 3.05
N MET A 46 -3.98 8.12 2.09
CA MET A 46 -5.28 7.51 1.74
C MET A 46 -5.09 6.06 1.25
N SER A 47 -4.17 5.82 0.32
CA SER A 47 -3.92 4.48 -0.22
C SER A 47 -3.38 3.51 0.83
N GLY A 48 -2.47 3.96 1.70
CA GLY A 48 -1.97 3.13 2.79
C GLY A 48 -3.06 2.76 3.79
N PHE A 49 -3.92 3.71 4.14
CA PHE A 49 -5.05 3.47 5.03
C PHE A 49 -6.11 2.55 4.42
N GLU A 50 -6.44 2.73 3.14
CA GLU A 50 -7.36 1.84 2.42
C GLU A 50 -6.84 0.40 2.41
N TYR A 51 -5.54 0.20 2.16
CA TYR A 51 -4.91 -1.11 2.20
C TYR A 51 -5.05 -1.76 3.59
N GLU A 52 -4.74 -1.02 4.65
CA GLU A 52 -4.79 -1.53 6.03
C GLU A 52 -6.23 -1.83 6.48
N LEU A 53 -7.20 -0.99 6.11
CA LEU A 53 -8.60 -1.27 6.40
C LEU A 53 -9.08 -2.51 5.64
N ARG A 54 -8.78 -2.59 4.34
CA ARG A 54 -9.16 -3.72 3.51
C ARG A 54 -8.53 -5.02 4.02
N SER A 55 -7.26 -4.98 4.42
CA SER A 55 -6.56 -6.15 4.97
C SER A 55 -7.14 -6.60 6.31
N LYS A 56 -7.52 -5.68 7.21
CA LYS A 56 -8.19 -6.04 8.48
C LYS A 56 -9.59 -6.59 8.27
N ILE A 57 -10.37 -6.03 7.35
CA ILE A 57 -11.74 -6.48 7.07
C ILE A 57 -11.73 -7.85 6.39
N LEU A 58 -10.87 -8.05 5.38
CA LEU A 58 -10.82 -9.30 4.60
C LEU A 58 -9.93 -10.37 5.25
N GLY A 59 -8.91 -9.99 6.02
CA GLY A 59 -7.93 -10.91 6.59
C GLY A 59 -8.48 -11.82 7.70
N ALA A 60 -9.66 -11.52 8.22
CA ALA A 60 -10.33 -12.35 9.23
C ALA A 60 -11.25 -13.43 8.63
N ASN A 61 -11.41 -13.49 7.31
CA ASN A 61 -12.32 -14.43 6.66
C ASN A 61 -11.52 -15.58 6.01
N ALA A 62 -11.84 -16.81 6.39
CA ALA A 62 -11.31 -17.98 5.69
C ALA A 62 -11.92 -18.06 4.29
N HIS A 63 -11.09 -18.28 3.27
CA HIS A 63 -11.55 -18.43 1.88
C HIS A 63 -12.36 -19.72 1.68
N ILE A 64 -12.07 -20.77 2.47
CA ILE A 64 -12.73 -22.06 2.43
C ILE A 64 -12.99 -22.49 3.88
N LEU A 65 -14.20 -22.96 4.16
CA LEU A 65 -14.59 -23.53 5.44
C LEU A 65 -14.94 -25.00 5.24
N VAL A 66 -14.30 -25.85 6.03
CA VAL A 66 -14.54 -27.30 5.99
C VAL A 66 -15.33 -27.70 7.23
N TYR A 67 -16.52 -28.25 7.02
CA TYR A 67 -17.41 -28.70 8.08
C TYR A 67 -17.72 -30.18 7.95
N ARG A 68 -17.97 -30.83 9.08
CA ARG A 68 -18.58 -32.16 9.11
C ARG A 68 -20.08 -32.02 9.31
N TYR A 69 -20.86 -32.69 8.47
CA TYR A 69 -22.31 -32.70 8.61
C TYR A 69 -22.71 -33.44 9.90
N GLY A 70 -23.48 -32.78 10.78
CA GLY A 70 -24.11 -33.41 11.94
C GLY A 70 -23.22 -33.66 13.16
N GLY A 71 -22.04 -33.04 13.30
CA GLY A 71 -21.25 -33.16 14.53
C GLY A 71 -19.81 -32.66 14.45
N GLU A 72 -19.04 -32.96 15.50
CA GLU A 72 -17.65 -32.53 15.63
C GLU A 72 -16.69 -33.23 14.64
N VAL A 73 -15.68 -32.47 14.21
CA VAL A 73 -14.55 -32.99 13.42
C VAL A 73 -13.61 -33.75 14.36
N LYS A 74 -13.70 -35.09 14.35
CA LYS A 74 -12.75 -35.97 15.06
C LYS A 74 -11.45 -36.05 14.27
N GLY A 75 -10.31 -36.03 14.93
CA GLY A 75 -9.00 -36.10 14.24
C GLY A 75 -8.65 -34.83 13.46
N TYR A 76 -9.06 -33.65 13.94
CA TYR A 76 -8.81 -32.36 13.26
C TYR A 76 -7.34 -32.12 12.91
N ARG A 77 -6.39 -32.69 13.67
CA ARG A 77 -4.95 -32.51 13.47
C ARG A 77 -4.47 -33.18 12.17
N SER A 78 -4.84 -34.45 11.95
CA SER A 78 -4.48 -35.16 10.72
C SER A 78 -5.19 -34.59 9.50
N LEU A 79 -6.45 -34.18 9.65
CA LEU A 79 -7.20 -33.52 8.57
C LEU A 79 -6.57 -32.15 8.19
N ALA A 80 -6.11 -31.38 9.18
CA ALA A 80 -5.44 -30.11 8.91
C ALA A 80 -4.10 -30.31 8.17
N GLU A 81 -3.32 -31.33 8.53
CA GLU A 81 -2.08 -31.70 7.83
C GLU A 81 -2.35 -32.14 6.38
N GLU A 82 -3.40 -32.94 6.15
CA GLU A 82 -3.81 -33.37 4.81
C GLU A 82 -4.24 -32.18 3.94
N ILE A 83 -5.03 -31.24 4.50
CA ILE A 83 -5.47 -30.03 3.79
C ILE A 83 -4.29 -29.10 3.50
N GLN A 84 -3.32 -28.96 4.41
CA GLN A 84 -2.11 -28.18 4.15
C GLN A 84 -1.24 -28.77 3.03
N GLY A 85 -1.34 -30.07 2.77
CA GLY A 85 -0.64 -30.74 1.67
C GLY A 85 -1.24 -30.49 0.28
N VAL A 86 -2.43 -29.88 0.18
CA VAL A 86 -3.09 -29.58 -1.10
C VAL A 86 -2.47 -28.35 -1.75
N GLU A 87 -2.15 -28.45 -3.04
CA GLU A 87 -1.61 -27.34 -3.82
C GLU A 87 -2.56 -26.13 -3.80
N GLY A 88 -2.01 -24.95 -3.44
CA GLY A 88 -2.78 -23.70 -3.33
C GLY A 88 -3.32 -23.39 -1.93
N VAL A 89 -3.16 -24.28 -0.95
CA VAL A 89 -3.51 -23.98 0.45
C VAL A 89 -2.36 -23.25 1.14
N THR A 90 -2.55 -21.96 1.44
CA THR A 90 -1.52 -21.15 2.13
C THR A 90 -1.44 -21.45 3.62
N SER A 91 -2.57 -21.74 4.27
CA SER A 91 -2.64 -22.06 5.70
C SER A 91 -3.98 -22.74 6.02
N ALA A 92 -3.97 -23.65 6.99
CA ALA A 92 -5.17 -24.26 7.54
C ALA A 92 -5.12 -24.20 9.08
N SER A 93 -6.19 -23.68 9.68
CA SER A 93 -6.32 -23.54 11.14
C SER A 93 -7.67 -24.10 11.60
N PRO A 94 -7.71 -24.93 12.65
CA PRO A 94 -8.98 -25.37 13.22
C PRO A 94 -9.69 -24.21 13.92
N PHE A 95 -11.00 -24.17 13.84
CA PHE A 95 -11.85 -23.18 14.52
C PHE A 95 -13.06 -23.85 15.13
N ILE A 96 -13.63 -23.22 16.16
CA ILE A 96 -14.89 -23.64 16.78
C ILE A 96 -15.94 -22.63 16.37
N PHE A 97 -17.02 -23.08 15.74
CA PHE A 97 -18.14 -22.22 15.36
C PHE A 97 -19.25 -22.37 16.38
N THR A 98 -19.31 -21.45 17.34
CA THR A 98 -20.42 -21.35 18.29
C THR A 98 -21.35 -20.22 17.87
N GLN A 99 -22.64 -20.52 17.69
CA GLN A 99 -23.63 -19.46 17.54
C GLN A 99 -23.89 -18.86 18.92
N VAL A 100 -23.63 -17.56 19.08
CA VAL A 100 -24.11 -16.83 20.26
C VAL A 100 -25.61 -16.61 20.04
N MET A 101 -26.42 -17.24 20.88
CA MET A 101 -27.85 -16.92 21.01
C MET A 101 -28.02 -15.80 22.03
#